data_AF-A0A822ZB29-F1
#
_entry.id   AF-A0A822ZB29-F1
#
_cell.length_a   1.000
_cell.length_b   1.000
_cell.length_c   1.000
_cell.angle_alpha   90.00
_cell.angle_beta   90.00
_cell.angle_gamma   90.00
#
_symmetry.space_group_name_H-M   'P 1'
#
loop_
_entity.id
_entity.type
_entity.pdbx_description
1 polymer ?
#
loop_
_entity_poly.entity_id
_entity_poly.type
_entity_poly.pdbx_seq_one_letter_code
_entity_poly.pdbx_strand_id
1 'polypeptide(L)'
;MVVNATMAAMAKHGAAQKPELHVYQVASSVVNPLSYQDLVRLFYDYFTSFPCKDSKGRSVHVSRMKLFSSMDDFSSHLQTDVIQRSREVVSNGKLSKKDEYLFQKLTDQAKHLANIYEPYTFYGGRFDNTNTEMLMEDMSEEERRSFGFDAKSIDWKEYFSKIHIPGLRRHVMKGRGMY
;
A
#
# COMPACT_ATOMS: atom_id res chain seq x y z
N MET A 1 1.42 15.04 -10.13
CA MET A 1 0.19 14.63 -10.83
C MET A 1 -1.00 15.52 -10.47
N VAL A 2 -1.54 15.51 -9.25
CA VAL A 2 -2.75 16.29 -8.91
C VAL A 2 -2.63 17.77 -9.23
N VAL A 3 -1.57 18.43 -8.74
CA VAL A 3 -1.32 19.86 -9.02
C VAL A 3 -1.29 20.14 -10.53
N ASN A 4 -0.59 19.30 -11.29
CA ASN A 4 -0.45 19.48 -12.73
C ASN A 4 -1.79 19.28 -13.46
N ALA A 5 -2.59 18.28 -13.05
CA ALA A 5 -3.94 18.07 -13.57
C ALA A 5 -4.86 19.27 -13.25
N THR A 6 -4.73 19.85 -12.05
CA THR A 6 -5.44 21.08 -11.68
C THR A 6 -5.04 22.26 -12.56
N MET A 7 -3.74 22.47 -12.77
CA MET A 7 -3.24 23.54 -13.64
C MET A 7 -3.70 23.36 -15.09
N ALA A 8 -3.67 22.13 -15.60
CA ALA A 8 -4.19 21.80 -16.92
C ALA A 8 -5.69 22.07 -17.06
N ALA A 9 -6.49 21.65 -16.08
CA ALA A 9 -7.92 21.92 -16.07
C ALA A 9 -8.21 23.43 -16.04
N MET A 10 -7.45 24.19 -15.25
CA MET A 10 -7.53 25.65 -15.21
C MET A 10 -7.13 26.29 -16.55
N ALA A 11 -6.09 25.78 -17.21
CA ALA A 11 -5.67 26.28 -18.52
C ALA A 11 -6.75 26.03 -19.59
N LYS A 12 -7.36 24.85 -19.58
CA LYS A 12 -8.42 24.48 -20.54
C LYS A 12 -9.70 25.31 -20.35
N HIS A 13 -10.13 25.48 -19.10
CA HIS A 13 -11.45 26.05 -18.80
C HIS A 13 -11.42 27.50 -18.33
N GLY A 14 -10.25 28.04 -17.97
CA GLY A 14 -10.11 29.35 -17.36
C GLY A 14 -10.54 30.53 -18.24
N ALA A 15 -10.58 30.33 -19.56
CA ALA A 15 -11.06 31.33 -20.53
C ALA A 15 -12.56 31.18 -20.88
N ALA A 16 -13.25 30.16 -20.35
CA ALA A 16 -14.65 29.92 -20.68
C ALA A 16 -15.56 31.01 -20.10
N GLN A 17 -16.43 31.58 -20.94
CA GLN A 17 -17.36 32.65 -20.54
C GLN A 17 -18.54 32.14 -19.72
N LYS A 18 -18.79 30.83 -19.72
CA LYS A 18 -19.87 30.19 -18.96
C LYS A 18 -19.28 29.29 -17.86
N PRO A 19 -19.72 29.43 -16.60
CA PRO A 19 -19.28 28.55 -15.54
C PRO A 19 -19.89 27.15 -15.73
N GLU A 20 -19.03 26.16 -15.91
CA GLU A 20 -19.38 24.74 -15.97
C GLU A 20 -18.62 23.95 -14.90
N LEU A 21 -19.27 22.93 -14.33
CA LEU A 21 -18.65 22.05 -13.34
C LEU A 21 -17.95 20.90 -14.06
N HIS A 22 -16.63 20.87 -14.01
CA HIS A 22 -15.82 19.76 -14.49
C HIS A 22 -15.20 19.00 -13.32
N VAL A 23 -15.41 17.69 -13.28
CA VAL A 23 -14.88 16.79 -12.24
C VAL A 23 -13.78 15.92 -12.85
N TYR A 24 -12.57 16.02 -12.29
CA TYR A 24 -11.38 15.32 -12.76
C TYR A 24 -10.81 14.43 -11.68
N GLN A 25 -10.90 13.11 -11.89
CA GLN A 25 -10.38 12.14 -10.94
C GLN A 25 -8.96 11.74 -11.33
N VAL A 26 -8.00 12.08 -10.47
CA VAL A 26 -6.61 11.70 -10.65
C VAL A 26 -6.38 10.37 -9.94
N ALA A 27 -6.66 9.28 -10.65
CA ALA A 27 -6.54 7.92 -10.15
C ALA A 27 -5.85 7.01 -11.17
N SER A 28 -5.15 5.98 -10.69
CA SER A 28 -4.53 4.96 -11.53
C SER A 28 -5.34 3.66 -11.60
N SER A 29 -6.34 3.47 -10.76
CA SER A 29 -6.92 2.14 -10.51
C SER A 29 -7.58 1.44 -11.71
N VAL A 30 -8.06 2.20 -12.71
CA VAL A 30 -8.59 1.65 -13.96
C VAL A 30 -7.50 1.50 -15.02
N VAL A 31 -6.71 2.56 -15.25
CA VAL A 31 -5.75 2.62 -16.36
C VAL A 31 -4.38 1.98 -16.08
N ASN A 32 -4.00 1.90 -14.81
CA ASN A 32 -2.72 1.33 -14.35
C ASN A 32 -2.87 0.77 -12.92
N PRO A 33 -3.63 -0.33 -12.75
CA PRO A 33 -3.93 -0.89 -11.45
C PRO A 33 -2.68 -1.41 -10.74
N LEU A 34 -2.57 -1.12 -9.45
CA LEU A 34 -1.64 -1.78 -8.54
C LEU A 34 -2.45 -2.68 -7.60
N SER A 35 -2.32 -4.00 -7.75
CA SER A 35 -2.97 -4.93 -6.82
C SER A 35 -2.22 -4.98 -5.48
N TYR A 36 -2.93 -5.29 -4.39
CA TYR A 36 -2.29 -5.56 -3.10
C TYR A 36 -1.28 -6.72 -3.17
N GLN A 37 -1.56 -7.72 -4.01
CA GLN A 37 -0.63 -8.83 -4.23
C GLN A 37 0.68 -8.37 -4.86
N ASP A 38 0.62 -7.49 -5.85
CA ASP A 38 1.81 -6.91 -6.49
C ASP A 38 2.56 -6.01 -5.51
N LEU A 39 1.85 -5.17 -4.75
CA LEU A 39 2.44 -4.33 -3.72
C LEU A 39 3.23 -5.15 -2.68
N VAL A 40 2.62 -6.19 -2.14
CA VAL A 40 3.25 -7.09 -1.16
C VAL A 40 4.45 -7.82 -1.76
N ARG A 41 4.37 -8.23 -3.04
CA ARG A 41 5.49 -8.83 -3.75
C ARG A 41 6.65 -7.83 -3.90
N LEU A 42 6.38 -6.59 -4.33
CA LEU A 42 7.39 -5.55 -4.47
C LEU A 42 8.10 -5.28 -3.14
N PHE A 43 7.35 -5.24 -2.03
CA PHE A 43 7.92 -5.07 -0.69
C PHE A 43 8.76 -6.26 -0.27
N TYR A 44 8.26 -7.48 -0.48
CA TYR A 44 9.00 -8.70 -0.18
C TYR A 44 10.33 -8.77 -0.95
N ASP A 45 10.31 -8.55 -2.25
CA ASP A 45 11.50 -8.59 -3.11
C ASP A 45 12.53 -7.54 -2.67
N TYR A 46 12.08 -6.32 -2.34
CA TYR A 46 12.95 -5.24 -1.86
C TYR A 46 13.59 -5.57 -0.51
N PHE A 47 12.80 -5.96 0.51
CA PHE A 47 13.35 -6.21 1.85
C PHE A 47 14.10 -7.53 1.96
N THR A 48 13.88 -8.47 1.05
CA THR A 48 14.74 -9.65 0.92
C THR A 48 16.11 -9.27 0.38
N SER A 49 16.16 -8.39 -0.62
CA SER A 49 17.41 -7.93 -1.25
C SER A 49 18.17 -6.93 -0.37
N PHE A 50 17.45 -6.09 0.36
CA PHE A 50 17.99 -5.03 1.21
C PHE A 50 17.36 -5.11 2.61
N PRO A 51 17.71 -6.12 3.42
CA PRO A 51 17.10 -6.33 4.72
C PRO A 51 17.32 -5.15 5.66
N CYS A 52 16.33 -4.88 6.50
CA CYS A 52 16.51 -3.98 7.64
C CYS A 52 17.43 -4.65 8.66
N LYS A 53 18.16 -3.85 9.44
CA LYS A 53 18.90 -4.36 10.60
C LYS A 53 18.12 -4.16 11.88
N ASP A 54 18.19 -5.15 12.76
CA ASP A 54 17.68 -5.06 14.12
C ASP A 54 18.62 -4.21 15.01
N SER A 55 18.25 -4.00 16.27
CA SER A 55 19.07 -3.24 17.23
C SER A 55 20.44 -3.86 17.52
N LYS A 56 20.68 -5.11 17.10
CA LYS A 56 21.96 -5.83 17.22
C LYS A 56 22.73 -5.87 15.90
N GLY A 57 22.27 -5.16 14.88
CA GLY A 57 22.89 -5.14 13.55
C GLY A 57 22.66 -6.40 12.73
N ARG A 58 21.72 -7.28 13.11
CA ARG A 58 21.40 -8.50 12.35
C ARG A 58 20.34 -8.22 11.30
N SER A 59 20.51 -8.81 10.12
CA SER A 59 19.51 -8.73 9.05
C SER A 59 18.19 -9.37 9.48
N VAL A 60 17.11 -8.58 9.42
CA VAL A 60 15.75 -9.05 9.67
C VAL A 60 15.30 -9.90 8.48
N HIS A 61 14.97 -11.16 8.75
CA HIS A 61 14.37 -12.03 7.74
C HIS A 61 12.91 -11.64 7.52
N VAL A 62 12.54 -11.43 6.27
CA VAL A 62 11.16 -11.13 5.87
C VAL A 62 10.56 -12.38 5.26
N SER A 63 9.50 -12.90 5.89
CA SER A 63 8.72 -14.00 5.34
C SER A 63 7.68 -13.49 4.34
N ARG A 64 7.31 -14.33 3.37
CA ARG A 64 6.25 -13.99 2.44
C ARG A 64 4.91 -13.89 3.18
N MET A 65 4.24 -12.75 3.06
CA MET A 65 2.94 -12.53 3.67
C MET A 65 1.86 -13.36 2.98
N LYS A 66 1.02 -14.03 3.78
CA LYS A 66 -0.19 -14.70 3.29
C LYS A 66 -1.30 -13.66 3.13
N LEU A 67 -1.94 -13.65 1.96
CA LEU A 67 -3.09 -12.81 1.68
C LEU A 67 -4.38 -13.64 1.77
N PHE A 68 -5.48 -12.97 2.08
CA PHE A 68 -6.79 -13.58 2.28
C PHE A 68 -7.80 -12.94 1.33
N SER A 69 -8.80 -13.72 0.93
CA SER A 69 -9.91 -13.28 0.09
C SER A 69 -11.04 -12.63 0.88
N SER A 70 -11.13 -12.91 2.18
CA SER A 70 -12.17 -12.38 3.05
C SER A 70 -11.68 -12.20 4.50
N MET A 71 -12.42 -11.42 5.27
CA MET A 71 -12.21 -11.28 6.71
C MET A 71 -12.45 -12.60 7.47
N ASP A 72 -13.39 -13.42 6.99
CA ASP A 72 -13.67 -14.74 7.56
C ASP A 72 -12.46 -15.67 7.40
N ASP A 73 -11.88 -15.74 6.19
CA ASP A 73 -10.68 -16.54 5.93
C ASP A 73 -9.50 -16.10 6.81
N PHE A 74 -9.31 -14.79 6.94
CA PHE A 74 -8.28 -14.22 7.82
C PHE A 74 -8.52 -14.60 9.28
N SER A 75 -9.75 -14.45 9.76
CA SER A 75 -10.14 -14.74 11.15
C SER A 75 -9.99 -16.22 11.49
N SER A 76 -10.44 -17.11 10.61
CA SER A 76 -10.27 -18.56 10.76
C SER A 76 -8.80 -18.97 10.77
N HIS A 77 -7.99 -18.37 9.90
CA HIS A 77 -6.54 -18.61 9.89
C HIS A 77 -5.88 -18.14 11.18
N LEU A 78 -6.20 -16.93 11.66
CA LEU A 78 -5.66 -16.40 12.90
C LEU A 78 -6.02 -17.28 14.11
N GLN A 79 -7.26 -17.77 14.19
CA GLN A 79 -7.67 -18.72 15.24
C GLN A 79 -6.88 -20.03 15.17
N THR A 80 -6.71 -20.58 13.96
CA THR A 80 -5.94 -21.82 13.75
C THR A 80 -4.49 -21.65 14.18
N ASP A 81 -3.86 -20.53 13.81
CA ASP A 81 -2.48 -20.21 14.16
C ASP A 81 -2.30 -20.06 15.67
N VAL A 82 -3.26 -19.44 16.36
CA VAL A 82 -3.26 -19.32 17.83
C VAL A 82 -3.33 -20.69 18.50
N ILE A 83 -4.23 -21.57 18.04
CA ILE A 83 -4.38 -22.94 18.56
C ILE A 83 -3.13 -23.78 18.27
N GLN A 84 -2.49 -23.58 17.12
CA GLN A 84 -1.28 -24.31 16.77
C GLN A 84 -0.10 -23.88 17.65
N ARG A 85 0.10 -22.57 17.83
CA ARG A 85 1.18 -22.05 18.69
C ARG A 85 0.99 -22.42 20.16
N SER A 86 -0.24 -22.40 20.66
CA SER A 86 -0.50 -22.82 22.04
C SER A 86 -0.16 -24.30 22.25
N ARG A 87 -0.51 -25.17 21.30
CA ARG A 87 -0.12 -26.60 21.32
C ARG A 87 1.40 -26.79 21.30
N GLU A 88 2.12 -26.09 20.43
CA GLU A 88 3.58 -26.19 20.33
C GLU A 88 4.30 -25.77 21.62
N VAL A 89 3.82 -24.70 22.27
CA VAL A 89 4.40 -24.25 23.53
C VAL A 89 4.08 -25.20 24.67
N VAL A 90 2.86 -25.77 24.72
CA VAL A 90 2.48 -26.81 25.70
C VAL A 90 3.31 -28.08 25.53
N SER A 91 3.62 -28.47 24.29
CA SER A 91 4.49 -29.63 24.02
C SER A 91 5.95 -29.39 24.43
N ASN A 92 6.43 -28.14 24.40
CA ASN A 92 7.80 -27.76 24.77
C ASN A 92 7.95 -27.28 26.23
N GLY A 93 6.86 -27.24 27.02
CA GLY A 93 6.84 -26.76 28.41
C GLY A 93 5.44 -26.34 28.88
N LYS A 94 5.29 -25.81 30.09
CA LYS A 94 4.00 -25.20 30.51
C LYS A 94 3.93 -23.75 30.02
N LEU A 95 2.83 -23.38 29.35
CA LEU A 95 2.50 -21.99 29.09
C LEU A 95 2.30 -21.26 30.43
N SER A 96 2.99 -20.14 30.62
CA SER A 96 2.68 -19.25 31.74
C SER A 96 1.35 -18.56 31.49
N LYS A 97 0.57 -18.30 32.56
CA LYS A 97 -0.64 -17.45 32.47
C LYS A 97 -0.34 -16.08 31.86
N LYS A 98 0.88 -15.57 32.02
CA LYS A 98 1.33 -14.32 31.40
C LYS A 98 1.46 -14.43 29.89
N ASP A 99 1.92 -15.57 29.38
CA ASP A 99 2.09 -15.81 27.96
C ASP A 99 0.71 -15.98 27.30
N GLU A 100 -0.20 -16.74 27.92
CA GLU A 100 -1.60 -16.87 27.46
C GLU A 100 -2.28 -15.50 27.32
N TYR A 101 -2.16 -14.65 28.35
CA TYR A 101 -2.70 -13.30 28.33
C TYR A 101 -2.09 -12.44 27.20
N LEU A 102 -0.76 -12.54 27.00
CA LEU A 102 -0.08 -11.79 25.94
C LEU A 102 -0.53 -12.26 24.54
N PHE A 103 -0.64 -13.57 24.32
CA PHE A 103 -1.12 -14.14 23.05
C PHE A 103 -2.55 -13.72 22.76
N GLN A 104 -3.43 -13.76 23.76
CA GLN A 104 -4.81 -13.30 23.61
C GLN A 104 -4.85 -11.82 23.22
N LYS A 105 -4.09 -10.97 23.92
CA LYS A 105 -4.02 -9.54 23.64
C LYS A 105 -3.51 -9.25 22.23
N LEU A 106 -2.47 -9.96 21.76
CA LEU A 106 -1.95 -9.82 20.41
C LEU A 106 -2.98 -10.25 19.35
N THR A 107 -3.74 -11.31 19.62
CA THR A 107 -4.81 -11.80 18.75
C THR A 107 -5.94 -10.79 18.64
N ASP A 108 -6.37 -10.23 19.76
CA ASP A 108 -7.43 -9.21 19.80
C ASP A 108 -6.99 -7.93 19.07
N GLN A 109 -5.73 -7.55 19.24
CA GLN A 109 -5.14 -6.43 18.50
C GLN A 109 -5.10 -6.71 16.99
N ALA A 110 -4.72 -7.92 16.57
CA ALA A 110 -4.71 -8.30 15.16
C ALA A 110 -6.11 -8.25 14.53
N LYS A 111 -7.13 -8.78 15.23
CA LYS A 111 -8.54 -8.69 14.80
C LYS A 111 -9.02 -7.25 14.71
N HIS A 112 -8.71 -6.44 15.72
CA HIS A 112 -9.10 -5.04 15.74
C HIS A 112 -8.49 -4.26 14.57
N LEU A 113 -7.20 -4.44 14.31
CA LEU A 113 -6.54 -3.83 13.16
C LEU A 113 -7.12 -4.33 11.84
N ALA A 114 -7.38 -5.62 11.71
CA ALA A 114 -8.01 -6.17 10.51
C ALA A 114 -9.36 -5.50 10.24
N ASN A 115 -10.21 -5.33 11.26
CA ASN A 115 -11.52 -4.68 11.10
C ASN A 115 -11.40 -3.21 10.69
N ILE A 116 -10.40 -2.48 11.21
CA ILE A 116 -10.16 -1.09 10.81
C ILE A 116 -9.72 -1.00 9.34
N TYR A 117 -8.88 -1.94 8.90
CA TYR A 117 -8.29 -1.90 7.57
C TYR A 117 -9.10 -2.64 6.49
N GLU A 118 -10.08 -3.44 6.89
CA GLU A 118 -10.96 -4.20 6.01
C GLU A 118 -11.50 -3.39 4.81
N PRO A 119 -12.10 -2.20 4.99
CA PRO A 119 -12.64 -1.41 3.87
C PRO A 119 -11.56 -0.85 2.95
N TYR A 120 -10.27 -0.96 3.29
CA TYR A 120 -9.17 -0.51 2.44
C TYR A 120 -8.45 -1.68 1.76
N THR A 121 -8.44 -2.86 2.38
CA THR A 121 -7.72 -4.04 1.87
C THR A 121 -8.60 -4.94 1.02
N PHE A 122 -9.92 -4.97 1.27
CA PHE A 122 -10.88 -5.79 0.53
C PHE A 122 -11.75 -4.98 -0.44
N TYR A 123 -11.54 -3.67 -0.54
CA TYR A 123 -12.28 -2.84 -1.49
C TYR A 123 -11.83 -3.13 -2.93
N GLY A 124 -12.70 -3.78 -3.69
CA GLY A 124 -12.48 -4.09 -5.11
C GLY A 124 -12.90 -2.97 -6.07
N GLY A 125 -13.38 -1.84 -5.55
CA GLY A 125 -13.82 -0.73 -6.40
C GLY A 125 -12.65 -0.07 -7.11
N ARG A 126 -12.89 0.31 -8.37
CA ARG A 126 -11.96 1.10 -9.16
C ARG A 126 -12.56 2.47 -9.44
N PHE A 127 -11.70 3.47 -9.38
CA PHE A 127 -12.03 4.86 -9.65
C PHE A 127 -11.78 5.15 -11.11
N ASP A 128 -12.86 5.44 -11.82
CA ASP A 128 -12.84 5.93 -13.19
C ASP A 128 -12.09 7.26 -13.28
N ASN A 129 -11.26 7.39 -14.31
CA ASN A 129 -10.50 8.59 -14.60
C ASN A 129 -10.73 9.08 -16.04
N THR A 130 -11.86 8.71 -16.67
CA THR A 130 -12.15 8.98 -18.09
C THR A 130 -12.06 10.47 -18.41
N ASN A 131 -12.63 11.35 -17.58
CA ASN A 131 -12.53 12.80 -17.80
C ASN A 131 -11.07 13.31 -17.79
N THR A 132 -10.22 12.72 -16.94
CA THR A 132 -8.80 13.08 -16.84
C THR A 132 -8.03 12.58 -18.07
N GLU A 133 -8.35 11.39 -18.58
CA GLU A 133 -7.79 10.88 -19.84
C GLU A 133 -8.19 11.77 -21.02
N MET A 134 -9.48 12.12 -21.15
CA MET A 134 -9.96 13.03 -22.20
C MET A 134 -9.30 14.41 -22.11
N LEU A 135 -9.08 14.92 -20.89
CA LEU A 135 -8.34 16.17 -20.69
C LEU A 135 -6.92 16.08 -21.28
N MET A 136 -6.24 14.95 -21.11
CA MET A 136 -4.91 14.74 -21.70
C MET A 136 -4.93 14.47 -23.20
N GLU A 137 -5.99 13.86 -23.72
CA GLU A 137 -6.16 13.60 -25.16
C GLU A 137 -6.36 14.88 -25.96
N ASP A 138 -7.01 15.88 -25.37
CA ASP A 138 -7.22 17.19 -26.00
C ASP A 138 -5.97 18.10 -26.01
N MET A 139 -4.89 17.69 -25.35
CA MET A 139 -3.64 18.46 -25.27
C MET A 139 -2.70 18.18 -26.44
N SER A 140 -1.88 19.18 -26.79
CA SER A 140 -0.73 18.98 -27.67
C SER A 140 0.35 18.09 -27.03
N GLU A 141 1.27 17.55 -27.82
CA GLU A 141 2.39 16.78 -27.26
C GLU A 141 3.24 17.60 -26.29
N GLU A 142 3.46 18.88 -26.60
CA GLU A 142 4.22 19.81 -25.76
C GLU A 142 3.52 20.02 -24.41
N GLU A 143 2.20 20.22 -24.43
CA GLU A 143 1.39 20.38 -23.22
C GLU A 143 1.40 19.10 -22.38
N ARG A 144 1.23 17.93 -23.00
CA ARG A 144 1.27 16.64 -22.29
C ARG A 144 2.61 16.41 -21.60
N ARG A 145 3.72 16.75 -22.28
CA ARG A 145 5.07 16.66 -21.70
C ARG A 145 5.30 17.68 -20.59
N SER A 146 4.77 18.90 -20.74
CA SER A 146 4.92 19.98 -19.76
C SER A 146 4.13 19.72 -18.49
N PHE A 147 2.85 19.33 -18.61
CA PHE A 147 2.02 19.04 -17.44
C PHE A 147 2.32 17.66 -16.83
N GLY A 148 2.53 16.60 -17.61
CA GLY A 148 3.02 15.31 -17.11
C GLY A 148 2.22 14.71 -15.94
N PHE A 149 0.94 14.39 -16.15
CA PHE A 149 0.08 13.75 -15.13
C PHE A 149 -0.59 12.46 -15.62
N ASP A 150 0.05 11.76 -16.56
CA ASP A 150 -0.41 10.46 -17.04
C ASP A 150 -0.14 9.35 -16.00
N ALA A 151 -1.22 8.76 -15.46
CA ALA A 151 -1.14 7.68 -14.48
C ALA A 151 -0.61 6.37 -15.08
N LYS A 152 -0.73 6.18 -16.40
CA LYS A 152 -0.20 5.01 -17.12
C LYS A 152 1.32 4.97 -17.14
N SER A 153 1.96 6.12 -17.03
CA SER A 153 3.43 6.24 -17.02
C SER A 153 4.08 5.77 -15.71
N ILE A 154 3.30 5.47 -14.66
CA ILE A 154 3.85 5.03 -13.38
C ILE A 154 4.37 3.59 -13.52
N ASP A 155 5.69 3.42 -13.47
CA ASP A 155 6.31 2.13 -13.21
C ASP A 155 6.28 1.87 -11.70
N TRP A 156 5.35 1.04 -11.25
CA TRP A 156 5.19 0.70 -9.83
C TRP A 156 6.43 0.04 -9.23
N LYS A 157 7.14 -0.80 -10.00
CA LYS A 157 8.33 -1.49 -9.51
C LYS A 157 9.43 -0.48 -9.27
N GLU A 158 9.71 0.39 -10.24
CA GLU A 158 10.70 1.46 -10.10
C GLU A 158 10.29 2.42 -8.97
N TYR A 159 9.04 2.87 -8.94
CA TYR A 159 8.54 3.77 -7.90
C TYR A 159 8.76 3.20 -6.51
N PHE A 160 8.34 1.97 -6.22
CA PHE A 160 8.50 1.41 -4.88
C PHE A 160 9.96 1.06 -4.54
N SER A 161 10.67 0.41 -5.46
CA SER A 161 12.02 -0.11 -5.17
C SER A 161 13.11 0.96 -5.17
N LYS A 162 13.00 2.00 -6.00
CA LYS A 162 14.05 3.02 -6.14
C LYS A 162 13.69 4.36 -5.51
N ILE A 163 12.40 4.70 -5.40
CA ILE A 163 11.96 6.02 -4.95
C ILE A 163 11.32 5.94 -3.55
N HIS A 164 10.20 5.23 -3.41
CA HIS A 164 9.37 5.27 -2.21
C HIS A 164 10.04 4.62 -1.00
N ILE A 165 10.43 3.33 -1.07
CA ILE A 165 11.02 2.64 0.08
C ILE A 165 12.39 3.24 0.46
N PRO A 166 13.31 3.54 -0.49
CA PRO A 166 14.55 4.25 -0.15
C PRO A 166 14.31 5.63 0.44
N GLY A 167 13.32 6.37 -0.07
CA GLY A 167 12.90 7.67 0.46
C GLY A 167 12.42 7.57 1.91
N LEU A 168 11.58 6.59 2.21
CA LEU A 168 11.11 6.31 3.57
C LEU A 168 12.29 5.99 4.51
N ARG A 169 13.21 5.12 4.07
CA ARG A 169 14.41 4.78 4.83
C ARG A 169 15.31 5.98 5.11
N ARG A 170 15.44 6.88 4.13
CA ARG A 170 16.31 8.05 4.23
C ARG A 170 15.75 9.15 5.12
N HIS A 171 14.44 9.38 5.09
CA HIS A 171 13.85 10.57 5.71
C HIS A 171 13.02 10.27 6.96
N VAL A 172 12.43 9.07 7.07
CA VAL A 172 11.55 8.71 8.20
C VAL A 172 12.25 7.76 9.17
N MET A 173 13.11 6.88 8.68
CA MET A 173 13.77 5.86 9.51
C MET A 173 15.12 6.32 10.10
N LYS A 174 15.66 7.46 9.65
CA LYS A 174 16.86 8.09 10.26
C LYS A 174 16.57 8.47 11.71
N GLY A 175 17.00 7.62 12.65
CA GLY A 175 16.86 7.85 14.09
C GLY A 175 16.36 6.64 14.89
N ARG A 176 15.88 5.57 14.24
CA ARG A 176 15.35 4.38 14.93
C ARG A 176 16.33 3.20 15.04
N GLY A 177 17.63 3.43 14.84
CA GLY A 177 18.66 2.38 14.98
C GLY A 177 18.66 1.31 13.88
N MET A 178 18.03 1.58 12.74
CA MET A 178 17.91 0.63 11.62
C MET A 178 18.86 0.99 10.48
N TYR A 179 20.17 0.76 10.66
CA TYR A 179 21.20 0.82 9.60
C TYR A 179 22.19 -0.32 9.72
#